data_AF-A0A9P6BWK1-F1
#
_entry.id   AF-A0A9P6BWK1-F1
#
_cell.length_a   1.000
_cell.length_b   1.000
_cell.length_c   1.000
_cell.angle_alpha   90.00
_cell.angle_beta   90.00
_cell.angle_gamma   90.00
#
_symmetry.space_group_name_H-M   'P 1'
#
loop_
_entity.id
_entity.type
_entity.pdbx_description
1 polymer ?
#
loop_
_entity_poly.entity_id
_entity_poly.type
_entity_poly.pdbx_seq_one_letter_code
_entity_poly.pdbx_strand_id
1 'polypeptide(L)'
;MPHLPHQPITSTNPITSMSTLEIEPETQNEIMLLAMLCKAQSEVEVLKKQLAFKEAKKGQKGGKGKLLDNGLPRMLSSDEFYKQVGLWKAAVVEWEKSKTVWKERNAVLMEEYQTAMALWKEAKTQAKKDGKAFRESQPAKPSAKKQARKPLLRDFQGLSPPSTDEDGELFDFTAVSTEDSKDNDKEHDHGQ
;
A
#
# COMPACT_ATOMS: atom_id res chain seq x y z
N MET A 1 -67.44 33.23 10.89
CA MET A 1 -67.03 31.81 10.75
C MET A 1 -66.26 31.42 12.00
N PRO A 2 -66.82 30.57 12.88
CA PRO A 2 -66.15 30.16 14.11
C PRO A 2 -65.06 29.13 13.84
N HIS A 3 -63.91 29.33 14.46
CA HIS A 3 -62.68 28.52 14.38
C HIS A 3 -62.73 27.45 15.48
N LEU A 4 -62.61 26.18 15.09
CA LEU A 4 -62.52 25.05 16.01
C LEU A 4 -61.09 24.92 16.56
N PRO A 5 -60.90 24.75 17.88
CA PRO A 5 -59.59 24.52 18.46
C PRO A 5 -59.13 23.07 18.25
N HIS A 6 -57.94 22.90 17.67
CA HIS A 6 -57.25 21.61 17.60
C HIS A 6 -56.78 21.18 19.00
N GLN A 7 -57.29 20.05 19.47
CA GLN A 7 -56.82 19.38 20.67
C GLN A 7 -55.49 18.67 20.38
N PRO A 8 -54.51 18.70 21.31
CA PRO A 8 -53.26 17.95 21.19
C PRO A 8 -53.53 16.46 21.40
N ILE A 9 -53.03 15.64 20.47
CA ILE A 9 -53.13 14.19 20.51
C ILE A 9 -52.16 13.70 21.60
N THR A 10 -52.69 13.28 22.75
CA THR A 10 -51.92 12.62 23.80
C THR A 10 -51.50 11.24 23.31
N SER A 11 -50.19 11.06 23.15
CA SER A 11 -49.52 9.79 22.83
C SER A 11 -49.75 8.79 23.97
N THR A 12 -50.55 7.77 23.71
CA THR A 12 -50.84 6.68 24.62
C THR A 12 -49.79 5.57 24.46
N ASN A 13 -49.05 5.36 25.56
CA ASN A 13 -48.42 4.15 26.07
C ASN A 13 -47.42 3.36 25.19
N PRO A 14 -46.20 3.08 25.69
CA PRO A 14 -45.38 2.01 25.13
C PRO A 14 -46.13 0.68 25.35
N ILE A 15 -46.40 -0.03 24.27
CA ILE A 15 -46.89 -1.40 24.30
C ILE A 15 -45.82 -2.24 25.00
N THR A 16 -46.11 -2.56 26.25
CA THR A 16 -45.48 -3.60 27.06
C THR A 16 -45.21 -4.83 26.18
N SER A 17 -43.97 -5.32 26.21
CA SER A 17 -43.58 -6.56 25.55
C SER A 17 -44.48 -7.71 25.99
N MET A 18 -45.46 -8.04 25.18
CA MET A 18 -46.24 -9.26 25.34
C MET A 18 -45.32 -10.42 25.00
N SER A 19 -44.90 -11.14 26.04
CA SER A 19 -44.28 -12.46 25.94
C SER A 19 -45.10 -13.33 24.99
N THR A 20 -44.49 -13.69 23.86
CA THR A 20 -45.12 -14.39 22.73
C THR A 20 -45.36 -15.88 22.97
N LEU A 21 -45.60 -16.34 24.21
CA LEU A 21 -45.65 -17.78 24.48
C LEU A 21 -46.60 -18.10 25.61
N GLU A 22 -47.87 -18.32 25.28
CA GLU A 22 -48.74 -19.27 25.98
C GLU A 22 -50.02 -19.61 25.18
N ILE A 23 -50.04 -19.36 23.87
CA ILE A 23 -51.14 -19.82 23.01
C ILE A 23 -50.74 -21.20 22.51
N GLU A 24 -51.41 -22.24 23.01
CA GLU A 24 -51.35 -23.58 22.41
C GLU A 24 -52.12 -23.53 21.10
N PRO A 25 -51.46 -23.65 19.92
CA PRO A 25 -52.18 -23.61 18.67
C PRO A 25 -53.00 -24.90 18.51
N GLU A 26 -54.32 -24.77 18.42
CA GLU A 26 -55.24 -25.92 18.28
C GLU A 26 -55.50 -26.24 16.80
N THR A 27 -55.31 -25.27 15.91
CA THR A 27 -55.57 -25.43 14.48
C THR A 27 -54.32 -25.31 13.62
N GLN A 28 -54.30 -25.98 12.47
CA GLN A 28 -53.18 -25.94 11.52
C GLN A 28 -52.88 -24.52 11.02
N ASN A 29 -53.91 -23.67 10.91
CA ASN A 29 -53.78 -22.28 10.51
C ASN A 29 -53.02 -21.46 11.56
N GLU A 30 -53.29 -21.69 12.85
CA GLU A 30 -52.57 -21.04 13.94
C GLU A 30 -51.09 -21.42 13.96
N ILE A 31 -50.78 -22.71 13.75
CA ILE A 31 -49.39 -23.19 13.62
C ILE A 31 -48.67 -22.46 12.49
N MET A 32 -49.30 -22.32 11.33
CA MET A 32 -48.73 -21.63 10.18
C MET A 32 -48.52 -20.13 10.43
N LEU A 33 -49.48 -19.47 11.07
CA LEU A 33 -49.38 -18.04 11.42
C LEU A 33 -48.27 -17.79 12.45
N LEU A 34 -48.15 -18.64 13.48
CA LEU A 34 -47.07 -18.57 14.46
C LEU A 34 -45.69 -18.77 13.81
N ALA A 35 -45.55 -19.75 12.91
CA ALA A 35 -44.30 -19.99 12.20
C ALA A 35 -43.88 -18.77 11.34
N MET A 36 -44.83 -18.17 10.61
CA MET A 36 -44.56 -16.96 9.83
C MET A 36 -44.18 -15.77 10.71
N LEU A 37 -44.86 -15.59 11.83
CA LEU A 37 -44.56 -14.51 12.78
C LEU A 37 -43.17 -14.66 13.38
N CYS A 38 -42.80 -15.87 13.84
CA CYS A 38 -41.47 -16.17 14.36
C CYS A 38 -40.37 -15.88 13.33
N LYS A 39 -40.61 -16.28 12.07
CA LYS A 39 -39.67 -15.99 10.97
C LYS A 39 -39.50 -14.49 10.77
N ALA A 40 -40.59 -13.73 10.65
CA ALA A 40 -40.55 -12.28 10.47
C ALA A 40 -39.85 -11.57 11.65
N GLN A 41 -40.10 -12.01 12.88
CA GLN A 41 -39.42 -11.47 14.07
C GLN A 41 -37.89 -11.69 14.00
N SER A 42 -37.46 -12.91 13.63
CA SER A 42 -36.03 -13.21 13.49
C SER A 42 -35.35 -12.36 12.41
N GLU A 43 -36.03 -12.10 11.29
CA GLU A 43 -35.52 -11.26 10.19
C GLU A 43 -35.35 -9.81 10.65
N VAL A 44 -36.32 -9.28 11.41
CA VAL A 44 -36.24 -7.93 12.00
C VAL A 44 -35.06 -7.81 12.96
N GLU A 45 -34.80 -8.83 13.80
CA GLU A 45 -33.64 -8.81 14.69
C GLU A 45 -32.31 -8.81 13.93
N VAL A 46 -32.20 -9.59 12.85
CA VAL A 46 -31.01 -9.61 11.99
C VAL A 46 -30.80 -8.24 11.36
N LEU A 47 -31.84 -7.63 10.80
CA LEU A 47 -31.75 -6.31 10.20
C LEU A 47 -31.36 -5.23 11.22
N LYS A 48 -31.93 -5.27 12.44
CA LYS A 48 -31.55 -4.37 13.53
C LYS A 48 -30.07 -4.49 13.90
N LYS A 49 -29.55 -5.72 14.03
CA LYS A 49 -28.12 -5.97 14.29
C LYS A 49 -27.24 -5.43 13.17
N GLN A 50 -27.62 -5.64 11.92
CA GLN A 50 -26.89 -5.10 10.77
C GLN A 50 -26.90 -3.56 10.72
N LEU A 51 -28.04 -2.95 11.06
CA LEU A 51 -28.17 -1.49 11.12
C LEU A 51 -27.26 -0.91 12.22
N ALA A 52 -27.33 -1.47 13.43
CA ALA A 52 -26.50 -1.07 14.56
C ALA A 52 -24.99 -1.23 14.25
N PHE A 53 -24.59 -2.32 13.57
CA PHE A 53 -23.21 -2.51 13.12
C PHE A 53 -22.77 -1.47 12.09
N LYS A 54 -23.65 -1.11 11.13
CA LYS A 54 -23.37 -0.06 10.13
C LYS A 54 -23.27 1.32 10.79
N GLU A 55 -24.11 1.62 11.78
CA GLU A 55 -24.09 2.87 12.53
C GLU A 55 -22.84 2.98 13.42
N ALA A 56 -22.49 1.93 14.15
CA ALA A 56 -21.25 1.85 14.92
C ALA A 56 -20.01 2.04 14.02
N LYS A 57 -20.02 1.41 12.83
CA LYS A 57 -18.95 1.60 11.84
C LYS A 57 -18.89 3.01 11.25
N LYS A 58 -20.01 3.75 11.16
CA LYS A 58 -19.97 5.15 10.72
C LYS A 58 -19.22 6.03 11.72
N GLY A 59 -19.36 5.77 13.03
CA GLY A 59 -18.64 6.51 14.08
C GLY A 59 -17.15 6.17 14.20
N GLN A 60 -16.72 4.98 13.77
CA GLN A 60 -15.33 4.50 13.88
C GLN A 60 -14.45 4.74 12.64
N LYS A 61 -14.90 5.51 11.63
CA LYS A 61 -14.07 5.83 10.44
C LYS A 61 -13.04 6.95 10.74
N GLY A 62 -12.11 6.66 11.65
CA GLY A 62 -10.84 7.40 11.82
C GLY A 62 -9.70 6.81 10.98
N GLY A 63 -10.01 6.06 9.93
CA GLY A 63 -9.02 5.35 9.10
C GLY A 63 -8.43 6.23 8.00
N LYS A 64 -7.11 6.50 8.12
CA LYS A 64 -6.16 6.94 7.07
C LYS A 64 -6.80 7.62 5.84
N GLY A 65 -7.17 8.87 6.01
CA GLY A 65 -7.64 9.77 4.97
C GLY A 65 -8.65 10.73 5.55
N LYS A 66 -8.22 11.94 5.94
CA LYS A 66 -9.14 13.00 6.37
C LYS A 66 -10.04 13.37 5.18
N LEU A 67 -11.18 12.71 5.11
CA LEU A 67 -12.33 13.21 4.36
C LEU A 67 -12.81 14.45 5.11
N LEU A 68 -13.07 15.53 4.38
CA LEU A 68 -13.76 16.70 4.94
C LEU A 68 -15.20 16.29 5.29
N ASP A 69 -15.91 17.07 6.11
CA ASP A 69 -17.28 16.75 6.57
C ASP A 69 -18.31 16.55 5.43
N ASN A 70 -17.95 16.93 4.20
CA ASN A 70 -18.71 16.67 2.97
C ASN A 70 -18.44 15.29 2.34
N GLY A 71 -17.59 14.45 2.95
CA GLY A 71 -17.22 13.14 2.42
C GLY A 71 -16.28 13.19 1.21
N LEU A 72 -15.69 14.34 0.87
CA LEU A 72 -14.66 14.43 -0.16
C LEU A 72 -13.25 14.35 0.44
N PRO A 73 -12.29 13.72 -0.25
CA PRO A 73 -10.88 13.79 0.14
C PRO A 73 -10.45 15.25 0.26
N ARG A 74 -9.69 15.59 1.31
CA ARG A 74 -9.04 16.90 1.43
C ARG A 74 -8.05 17.07 0.27
N MET A 75 -8.54 17.51 -0.88
CA MET A 75 -7.69 18.00 -1.95
C MET A 75 -6.96 19.23 -1.40
N LEU A 76 -5.64 19.24 -1.58
CA LEU A 76 -4.89 20.47 -1.46
C LEU A 76 -5.59 21.51 -2.32
N SER A 77 -5.68 22.74 -1.83
CA SER A 77 -6.10 23.85 -2.70
C SER A 77 -5.22 23.84 -3.95
N SER A 78 -5.82 24.15 -5.11
CA SER A 78 -5.14 24.09 -6.42
C SER A 78 -3.71 24.63 -6.36
N ASP A 79 -3.51 25.78 -5.70
CA ASP A 79 -2.22 26.45 -5.56
C ASP A 79 -1.22 25.72 -4.64
N GLU A 80 -1.68 25.15 -3.54
CA GLU A 80 -0.81 24.41 -2.61
C GLU A 80 -0.27 23.13 -3.25
N PHE A 81 -1.10 22.48 -4.08
CA PHE A 81 -0.67 21.35 -4.89
C PHE A 81 0.44 21.74 -5.87
N TYR A 82 0.27 22.83 -6.62
CA TYR A 82 1.30 23.27 -7.58
C TYR A 82 2.61 23.65 -6.90
N LYS A 83 2.57 24.25 -5.70
CA LYS A 83 3.77 24.52 -4.91
C LYS A 83 4.52 23.24 -4.55
N GLN A 84 3.81 22.22 -4.06
CA GLN A 84 4.43 20.92 -3.73
C GLN A 84 4.99 20.20 -4.95
N VAL A 85 4.27 20.23 -6.07
CA VAL A 85 4.76 19.65 -7.34
C VAL A 85 6.02 20.39 -7.82
N GLY A 86 6.09 21.71 -7.65
CA GLY A 86 7.28 22.51 -7.95
C GLY A 86 8.49 22.09 -7.12
N LEU A 87 8.32 21.95 -5.80
CA LEU A 87 9.39 21.48 -4.90
C LEU A 87 9.85 20.07 -5.24
N TRP A 88 8.91 19.15 -5.50
CA TRP A 88 9.24 17.78 -5.89
C TRP A 88 10.03 17.74 -7.20
N LYS A 89 9.62 18.50 -8.22
CA LYS A 89 10.35 18.59 -9.50
C LYS A 89 11.78 19.10 -9.30
N ALA A 90 11.97 20.13 -8.48
CA ALA A 90 13.31 20.64 -8.16
C ALA A 90 14.18 19.58 -7.48
N ALA A 91 13.63 18.86 -6.49
CA ALA A 91 14.34 17.78 -5.81
C ALA A 91 14.69 16.61 -6.73
N VAL A 92 13.81 16.26 -7.69
CA VAL A 92 14.10 15.23 -8.69
C VAL A 92 15.30 15.64 -9.57
N VAL A 93 15.37 16.89 -9.99
CA VAL A 93 16.50 17.41 -10.78
C VAL A 93 17.82 17.32 -10.01
N GLU A 94 17.83 17.69 -8.73
CA GLU A 94 19.03 17.55 -7.88
C GLU A 94 19.42 16.08 -7.65
N TRP A 95 18.44 15.20 -7.48
CA TRP A 95 18.67 13.77 -7.35
C TRP A 95 19.29 13.18 -8.62
N GLU A 96 18.86 13.61 -9.81
CA GLU A 96 19.44 13.18 -11.07
C GLU A 96 20.90 13.62 -11.21
N LYS A 97 21.23 14.86 -10.82
CA LYS A 97 22.64 15.32 -10.75
C LYS A 97 23.45 14.49 -9.76
N SER A 98 22.88 14.16 -8.61
CA SER A 98 23.56 13.32 -7.62
C SER A 98 23.78 11.89 -8.14
N LYS A 99 22.83 11.37 -8.94
CA LYS A 99 22.91 10.06 -9.59
C LYS A 99 24.08 9.98 -10.58
N THR A 100 24.31 11.02 -11.38
CA THR A 100 25.43 11.04 -12.34
C THR A 100 26.77 11.04 -11.62
N VAL A 101 26.93 11.92 -10.62
CA VAL A 101 28.15 11.98 -9.79
C VAL A 101 28.42 10.65 -9.08
N TRP A 102 27.38 10.00 -8.54
CA TRP A 102 27.51 8.69 -7.91
C TRP A 102 27.96 7.60 -8.90
N LYS A 103 27.41 7.61 -10.12
CA LYS A 103 27.83 6.67 -11.18
C LYS A 103 29.28 6.87 -11.57
N GLU A 104 29.70 8.11 -11.80
CA GLU A 104 31.10 8.43 -12.15
C GLU A 104 32.06 7.98 -11.07
N ARG A 105 31.78 8.32 -9.80
CA ARG A 105 32.60 7.88 -8.67
C ARG A 105 32.69 6.36 -8.58
N ASN A 106 31.57 5.67 -8.76
CA ASN A 106 31.56 4.21 -8.73
C ASN A 106 32.30 3.61 -9.93
N ALA A 107 32.24 4.22 -11.10
CA ALA A 107 32.98 3.78 -12.27
C ALA A 107 34.50 3.84 -12.00
N VAL A 108 35.01 4.95 -11.47
CA VAL A 108 36.42 5.09 -11.08
C VAL A 108 36.85 4.03 -10.07
N LEU A 109 36.05 3.81 -9.02
CA LEU A 109 36.34 2.77 -8.02
C LEU A 109 36.37 1.36 -8.64
N MET A 110 35.49 1.09 -9.61
CA MET A 110 35.46 -0.20 -10.30
C MET A 110 36.64 -0.37 -11.25
N GLU A 111 37.12 0.70 -11.89
CA GLU A 111 38.34 0.69 -12.71
C GLU A 111 39.58 0.44 -11.87
N GLU A 112 39.75 1.15 -10.75
CA GLU A 112 40.84 0.92 -9.79
C GLU A 112 40.85 -0.53 -9.27
N TYR A 113 39.68 -1.09 -8.97
CA TYR A 113 39.57 -2.48 -8.57
C TYR A 113 39.97 -3.44 -9.71
N GLN A 114 39.58 -3.15 -10.96
CA GLN A 114 39.94 -3.97 -12.10
C GLN A 114 41.45 -3.95 -12.36
N THR A 115 42.09 -2.80 -12.28
CA THR A 115 43.55 -2.68 -12.45
C THR A 115 44.30 -3.40 -11.33
N ALA A 116 43.88 -3.24 -10.07
CA ALA A 116 44.43 -3.99 -8.94
C ALA A 116 44.28 -5.52 -9.12
N MET A 117 43.12 -5.97 -9.61
CA MET A 117 42.88 -7.38 -9.91
C MET A 117 43.74 -7.91 -11.05
N ALA A 118 43.99 -7.11 -12.09
CA ALA A 118 44.88 -7.48 -13.20
C ALA A 118 46.32 -7.65 -12.71
N LEU A 119 46.85 -6.67 -11.98
CA LEU A 119 48.18 -6.72 -11.39
C LEU A 119 48.36 -7.91 -10.44
N TRP A 120 47.36 -8.17 -9.59
CA TRP A 120 47.38 -9.31 -8.69
C TRP A 120 47.41 -10.65 -9.44
N LYS A 121 46.65 -10.77 -10.54
CA LYS A 121 46.69 -11.96 -11.40
C LYS A 121 48.05 -12.14 -12.05
N GLU A 122 48.63 -11.07 -12.59
CA GLU A 122 49.97 -11.10 -13.20
C GLU A 122 51.03 -11.54 -12.18
N ALA A 123 51.06 -10.92 -11.00
CA ALA A 123 51.97 -11.28 -9.92
C ALA A 123 51.82 -12.74 -9.48
N LYS A 124 50.57 -13.23 -9.35
CA LYS A 124 50.28 -14.64 -9.04
C LYS A 124 50.80 -15.59 -10.11
N THR A 125 50.63 -15.23 -11.40
CA THR A 125 51.14 -16.06 -12.50
C THR A 125 52.67 -16.06 -12.54
N GLN A 126 53.31 -14.94 -12.24
CA GLN A 126 54.76 -14.83 -12.20
C GLN A 126 55.36 -15.64 -11.04
N ALA A 127 54.81 -15.51 -9.83
CA ALA A 127 55.23 -16.32 -8.69
C ALA A 127 55.11 -17.84 -8.96
N LYS A 128 54.06 -18.25 -9.67
CA LYS A 128 53.89 -19.64 -10.11
C LYS A 128 54.99 -20.08 -11.09
N LYS A 129 55.38 -19.24 -12.05
CA LYS A 129 56.48 -19.52 -12.99
C LYS A 129 57.82 -19.64 -12.26
N ASP A 130 58.04 -18.79 -11.26
CA ASP A 130 59.26 -18.77 -10.46
C ASP A 130 59.33 -19.89 -9.40
N GLY A 131 58.29 -20.74 -9.30
CA GLY A 131 58.20 -21.80 -8.28
C GLY A 131 58.05 -21.27 -6.85
N LYS A 132 57.67 -20.01 -6.67
CA LYS A 132 57.53 -19.35 -5.36
C LYS A 132 56.07 -19.39 -4.89
N ALA A 133 55.89 -19.53 -3.58
CA ALA A 133 54.56 -19.42 -2.97
C ALA A 133 54.07 -17.96 -3.03
N PHE A 134 52.91 -17.72 -3.63
CA PHE A 134 52.28 -16.41 -3.69
C PHE A 134 51.41 -16.17 -2.45
N ARG A 135 51.76 -15.19 -1.63
CA ARG A 135 51.09 -14.91 -0.34
C ARG A 135 50.27 -13.62 -0.30
N GLU A 136 50.25 -12.86 -1.38
CA GLU A 136 49.47 -11.62 -1.45
C GLU A 136 47.97 -11.92 -1.54
N SER A 137 47.19 -11.32 -0.65
CA SER A 137 45.74 -11.47 -0.64
C SER A 137 45.13 -10.86 -1.90
N GLN A 138 44.06 -11.49 -2.38
CA GLN A 138 43.28 -10.94 -3.48
C GLN A 138 42.72 -9.55 -3.11
N PRO A 139 42.78 -8.56 -4.01
CA PRO A 139 42.12 -7.28 -3.80
C PRO A 139 40.64 -7.48 -3.45
N ALA A 140 40.18 -6.78 -2.41
CA ALA A 140 38.78 -6.84 -2.01
C ALA A 140 37.92 -5.96 -2.92
N LYS A 141 36.75 -6.46 -3.31
CA LYS A 141 35.80 -5.66 -4.08
C LYS A 141 35.29 -4.49 -3.23
N PRO A 142 35.32 -3.24 -3.73
CA PRO A 142 34.79 -2.11 -2.97
C PRO A 142 33.30 -2.29 -2.75
N SER A 143 32.85 -2.08 -1.51
CA SER A 143 31.42 -2.04 -1.20
C SER A 143 30.86 -0.70 -1.69
N ALA A 144 30.06 -0.75 -2.75
CA ALA A 144 29.43 0.44 -3.28
C ALA A 144 28.45 1.02 -2.24
N LYS A 145 28.63 2.30 -1.89
CA LYS A 145 27.62 3.01 -1.09
C LYS A 145 26.32 3.06 -1.89
N LYS A 146 25.21 2.65 -1.29
CA LYS A 146 23.89 2.67 -1.95
C LYS A 146 23.56 4.11 -2.36
N GLN A 147 23.05 4.27 -3.58
CA GLN A 147 22.55 5.56 -4.05
C GLN A 147 21.37 6.00 -3.16
N ALA A 148 21.26 7.31 -2.88
CA ALA A 148 20.08 7.86 -2.22
C ALA A 148 18.80 7.55 -3.03
N ARG A 149 17.70 7.29 -2.32
CA ARG A 149 16.40 7.02 -2.95
C ARG A 149 15.92 8.23 -3.76
N LYS A 150 15.16 8.00 -4.83
CA LYS A 150 14.51 9.07 -5.57
C LYS A 150 13.49 9.77 -4.65
N PRO A 151 13.44 11.11 -4.61
CA PRO A 151 12.45 11.83 -3.83
C PRO A 151 11.04 11.51 -4.32
N LEU A 152 10.14 11.23 -3.40
CA LEU A 152 8.72 10.96 -3.68
C LEU A 152 7.89 12.20 -3.39
N LEU A 153 6.78 12.37 -4.10
CA LEU A 153 5.89 13.51 -3.87
C LEU A 153 5.34 13.54 -2.42
N ARG A 154 5.17 12.36 -1.81
CA ARG A 154 4.72 12.22 -0.41
C ARG A 154 5.70 12.81 0.60
N ASP A 155 7.01 12.84 0.30
CA ASP A 155 8.03 13.45 1.18
C ASP A 155 7.79 14.97 1.35
N PHE A 156 7.07 15.61 0.41
CA PHE A 156 6.77 17.05 0.42
C PHE A 156 5.36 17.38 0.93
N GLN A 157 4.53 16.37 1.21
CA GLN A 157 3.14 16.56 1.65
C GLN A 157 2.99 16.80 3.15
N GLY A 158 4.09 16.84 3.92
CA GLY A 158 4.05 16.94 5.39
C GLY A 158 3.38 15.73 6.06
N LEU A 159 3.09 14.68 5.29
CA LEU A 159 2.68 13.40 5.81
C LEU A 159 3.93 12.75 6.37
N SER A 160 3.99 12.62 7.70
CA SER A 160 5.02 11.82 8.36
C SER A 160 5.16 10.51 7.58
N PRO A 161 6.39 10.07 7.27
CA PRO A 161 6.57 8.73 6.73
C PRO A 161 5.80 7.77 7.64
N PRO A 162 5.04 6.81 7.08
CA PRO A 162 4.49 5.74 7.90
C PRO A 162 5.66 5.16 8.69
N SER A 163 5.50 5.04 10.01
CA SER A 163 6.47 4.34 10.84
C SER A 163 6.78 3.03 10.15
N THR A 164 8.05 2.84 9.79
CA THR A 164 8.55 1.55 9.37
C THR A 164 8.60 0.70 10.64
N ASP A 165 7.42 0.29 11.10
CA ASP A 165 7.30 -0.81 12.05
C ASP A 165 7.57 -2.06 11.22
N GLU A 166 8.86 -2.40 11.15
CA GLU A 166 9.53 -3.72 11.10
C GLU A 166 8.85 -4.94 10.46
N ASP A 167 7.78 -4.85 9.67
CA ASP A 167 7.13 -6.03 9.08
C ASP A 167 6.98 -5.82 7.57
N GLY A 168 7.99 -6.27 6.84
CA GLY A 168 8.11 -6.12 5.39
C GLY A 168 6.94 -6.69 4.61
N GLU A 169 6.44 -5.90 3.67
CA GLU A 169 6.31 -6.27 2.26
C GLU A 169 5.94 -5.02 1.45
N LEU A 170 6.94 -4.43 0.80
CA LEU A 170 6.70 -3.41 -0.23
C LEU A 170 6.19 -4.14 -1.47
N PHE A 171 4.87 -4.28 -1.60
CA PHE A 171 4.22 -4.77 -2.81
C PHE A 171 4.55 -3.81 -3.96
N ASP A 172 5.52 -4.20 -4.79
CA ASP A 172 5.88 -3.50 -6.02
C ASP A 172 4.87 -3.88 -7.12
N PHE A 173 3.87 -3.02 -7.32
CA PHE A 173 2.87 -3.18 -8.38
C PHE A 173 3.43 -2.91 -9.79
N THR A 174 4.70 -2.50 -9.92
CA THR A 174 5.27 -2.15 -11.23
C THR A 174 5.92 -3.31 -11.98
N ALA A 175 5.97 -4.51 -11.38
CA ALA A 175 6.41 -5.73 -12.05
C ALA A 175 5.25 -6.43 -12.78
N VAL A 176 4.63 -5.75 -13.76
CA VAL A 176 3.88 -6.44 -14.81
C VAL A 176 4.87 -6.73 -15.94
N SER A 177 5.29 -7.99 -15.99
CA SER A 177 6.14 -8.57 -17.02
C SER A 177 5.68 -8.17 -18.42
N THR A 178 6.56 -7.54 -19.19
CA THR A 178 6.51 -7.65 -20.65
C THR A 178 7.71 -8.52 -21.02
N GLU A 179 7.39 -9.77 -21.33
CA GLU A 179 8.32 -10.85 -21.62
C GLU A 179 9.09 -10.61 -22.92
N ASP A 180 10.34 -11.08 -22.87
CA ASP A 180 11.28 -11.33 -23.95
C ASP A 180 10.66 -11.77 -25.29
N SER A 181 11.09 -11.12 -26.37
CA SER A 181 11.17 -11.74 -27.70
C SER A 181 12.59 -11.53 -28.23
N LYS A 182 13.42 -12.55 -28.03
CA LYS A 182 14.83 -12.58 -28.43
C LYS A 182 14.99 -13.64 -29.51
N ASP A 183 14.81 -13.23 -30.76
CA ASP A 183 15.12 -14.06 -31.92
C ASP A 183 16.65 -14.13 -32.09
N ASN A 184 17.17 -15.35 -32.05
CA ASN A 184 18.57 -15.66 -32.25
C ASN A 184 18.88 -15.76 -33.75
N ASP A 185 19.67 -14.84 -34.26
CA ASP A 185 20.43 -15.01 -35.50
C ASP A 185 21.56 -16.03 -35.29
N LYS A 186 21.50 -17.15 -36.03
CA LYS A 186 22.62 -18.08 -36.21
C LYS A 186 23.09 -17.99 -37.66
N GLU A 187 24.09 -17.16 -37.92
CA GLU A 187 24.95 -17.31 -39.08
C GLU A 187 26.02 -18.36 -38.75
N HIS A 188 25.97 -19.50 -39.44
CA HIS A 188 27.06 -20.46 -39.47
C HIS A 188 27.86 -20.20 -40.76
N ASP A 189 28.99 -19.52 -40.62
CA ASP A 189 30.01 -19.41 -41.65
C ASP A 189 31.02 -20.56 -41.46
N HIS A 190 31.18 -21.38 -42.49
CA HIS A 190 32.23 -22.38 -42.60
C HIS A 190 32.95 -22.15 -43.93
N GLY A 191 33.94 -21.27 -43.88
CA GLY A 191 34.92 -21.05 -44.93
C GLY A 191 36.33 -21.43 -44.46
N GLN A 192 36.83 -22.52 -45.05
CA GLN A 192 38.22 -23.00 -45.19
C GLN A 192 38.83 -23.87 -44.09
#